data_AF-A0A5A7WCR2-F1
#
_entry.id   AF-A0A5A7WCR2-F1
#
_cell.length_a   1.000
_cell.length_b   1.000
_cell.length_c   1.000
_cell.angle_alpha   90.00
_cell.angle_beta   90.00
_cell.angle_gamma   90.00
#
_symmetry.space_group_name_H-M   'P 1'
#
loop_
_entity.id
_entity.type
_entity.pdbx_description
1 polymer ?
#
loop_
_entity_poly.entity_id
_entity_poly.type
_entity_poly.pdbx_seq_one_letter_code
_entity_poly.pdbx_strand_id
1 'polypeptide(L)'
;MTRQGGVPPGWHDDGTGSGAQRWWDGYRWTDHRRGPQPPVQHPGGAPYPPPVWPAPPAKRRTSRALWITPLAVGAVLLVGYAVFFAVSRNSHNEWYQKGYDMGMQSSLLTAELACSVAVLETKDSNFSFHRRDVERGCRDAVNKRLEEKKRYDSP
;
A
#
# COMPACT_ATOMS: atom_id res chain seq x y z
N MET A 1 -41.08 43.92 -4.64
CA MET A 1 -42.34 43.89 -5.41
C MET A 1 -42.60 42.45 -5.81
N THR A 2 -43.52 41.80 -5.11
CA THR A 2 -43.87 40.38 -5.25
C THR A 2 -44.66 40.17 -6.56
N ARG A 3 -44.14 39.36 -7.49
CA ARG A 3 -44.91 38.92 -8.67
C ARG A 3 -45.92 37.88 -8.18
N GLN A 4 -47.15 38.31 -7.90
CA GLN A 4 -48.28 37.41 -7.71
C GLN A 4 -48.39 36.53 -8.97
N GLY A 5 -48.07 35.25 -8.83
CA GLY A 5 -48.23 34.24 -9.88
C GLY A 5 -49.71 33.94 -10.07
N GLY A 6 -50.40 34.82 -10.80
CA GLY A 6 -51.75 34.59 -11.28
C GLY A 6 -51.73 33.79 -12.58
N VAL A 7 -52.69 32.88 -12.74
CA VAL A 7 -52.91 32.17 -14.01
C VAL A 7 -53.19 33.22 -15.11
N PRO A 8 -52.48 33.18 -16.25
CA PRO A 8 -52.72 34.15 -17.31
C PRO A 8 -54.12 33.99 -17.91
N PRO A 9 -54.73 35.07 -18.42
CA PRO A 9 -56.00 34.99 -19.14
C PRO A 9 -55.91 34.00 -20.30
N GLY A 10 -56.89 33.10 -20.42
CA GLY A 10 -56.83 32.01 -21.39
C GLY A 10 -57.94 30.98 -21.25
N TRP A 11 -57.97 30.02 -22.18
CA TRP A 11 -58.82 28.84 -22.09
C TRP A 11 -58.15 27.79 -21.22
N HIS A 12 -58.87 27.32 -20.22
CA HIS A 12 -58.41 26.28 -19.30
C HIS A 12 -59.52 25.26 -19.09
N ASP A 13 -59.18 24.09 -18.55
CA ASP A 13 -60.14 23.03 -18.28
C ASP A 13 -61.23 23.49 -17.30
N ASP A 14 -62.50 23.14 -17.55
CA ASP A 14 -63.62 23.53 -16.69
C ASP A 14 -63.76 22.66 -15.43
N GLY A 15 -62.91 21.64 -15.27
CA GLY A 15 -62.79 20.82 -14.06
C GLY A 15 -63.96 19.84 -13.84
N THR A 16 -64.90 19.78 -14.78
CA THR A 16 -66.08 18.88 -14.70
C THR A 16 -65.79 17.48 -15.24
N GLY A 17 -64.59 17.26 -15.81
CA GLY A 17 -64.21 16.00 -16.45
C GLY A 17 -64.84 15.77 -17.82
N SER A 18 -65.61 16.74 -18.33
CA SER A 18 -66.22 16.68 -19.67
C SER A 18 -65.24 16.95 -20.81
N GLY A 19 -64.03 17.46 -20.50
CA GLY A 19 -63.06 17.93 -21.48
C GLY A 19 -63.40 19.28 -22.10
N ALA A 20 -64.46 19.94 -21.62
CA ALA A 20 -64.79 21.31 -22.00
C ALA A 20 -63.80 22.31 -21.37
N GLN A 21 -63.60 23.44 -22.04
CA GLN A 21 -62.75 24.51 -21.54
C GLN A 21 -63.56 25.75 -21.20
N ARG A 22 -63.18 26.45 -20.12
CA ARG A 22 -63.77 27.71 -19.68
C ARG A 22 -62.73 28.81 -19.75
N TRP A 23 -63.18 30.02 -20.08
CA TRP A 23 -62.27 31.16 -20.20
C TRP A 23 -62.00 31.82 -18.84
N TRP A 24 -60.72 31.98 -18.50
CA TRP A 24 -60.21 32.77 -17.37
C TRP A 24 -59.81 34.15 -17.87
N ASP A 25 -60.29 35.22 -17.23
CA ASP A 25 -59.97 36.61 -17.63
C ASP A 25 -58.73 37.20 -16.94
N GLY A 26 -58.05 36.40 -16.10
CA GLY A 26 -56.91 36.84 -15.27
C GLY A 26 -57.29 37.07 -13.81
N TYR A 27 -58.58 37.30 -13.51
CA TYR A 27 -59.09 37.54 -12.16
C TYR A 27 -60.20 36.57 -11.75
N ARG A 28 -61.02 36.10 -12.70
CA ARG A 28 -62.12 35.15 -12.49
C ARG A 28 -62.42 34.31 -13.73
N TRP A 29 -63.14 33.22 -13.50
CA TRP A 29 -63.73 32.42 -14.55
C TRP A 29 -64.93 33.15 -15.16
N THR A 30 -64.98 33.24 -16.48
CA THR A 30 -66.10 33.81 -17.22
C THR A 30 -67.07 32.71 -17.68
N ASP A 31 -68.24 33.11 -18.19
CA ASP A 31 -69.25 32.16 -18.67
C ASP A 31 -68.99 31.60 -20.06
N HIS A 32 -67.98 32.11 -20.77
CA HIS A 32 -67.56 31.55 -22.05
C HIS A 32 -67.02 30.14 -21.83
N ARG A 33 -67.73 29.16 -22.39
CA ARG A 33 -67.31 27.76 -22.43
C ARG A 33 -67.19 27.33 -23.89
N ARG A 34 -66.20 26.49 -24.16
CA ARG A 34 -66.09 25.79 -25.44
C ARG A 34 -66.10 24.29 -25.18
N GLY A 35 -66.83 23.57 -26.03
CA GLY A 35 -66.95 22.12 -25.94
C GLY A 35 -65.61 21.42 -26.13
N PRO A 36 -65.57 20.09 -25.90
CA PRO A 36 -64.36 19.29 -26.08
C PRO A 36 -63.80 19.53 -27.49
N GLN A 37 -62.61 20.13 -27.57
CA GLN A 37 -62.01 20.38 -28.87
C GLN A 37 -61.55 19.02 -29.42
N PRO A 38 -61.94 18.63 -30.65
CA PRO A 38 -61.45 17.40 -31.25
C PRO A 38 -59.91 17.45 -31.28
N PRO A 39 -59.23 16.32 -31.01
CA PRO A 39 -57.78 16.28 -30.98
C PRO A 39 -57.24 16.84 -32.29
N VAL A 40 -56.40 17.87 -32.19
CA VAL A 40 -55.75 18.47 -33.36
C VAL A 40 -54.86 17.39 -33.97
N GLN A 41 -55.28 16.85 -35.12
CA GLN A 41 -54.49 15.88 -35.87
C GLN A 41 -53.28 16.62 -36.46
N HIS A 42 -52.13 16.47 -35.82
CA HIS A 42 -50.86 16.93 -36.39
C HIS A 42 -50.56 16.07 -37.63
N PRO A 43 -50.30 16.66 -38.81
CA PRO A 43 -49.95 15.87 -39.99
C PRO A 43 -48.65 15.09 -39.73
N GLY A 44 -48.70 13.79 -40.02
CA GLY A 44 -47.75 12.74 -39.64
C GLY A 44 -46.27 13.12 -39.61
N GLY A 45 -45.73 13.25 -38.39
CA GLY A 45 -44.29 13.16 -38.15
C GLY A 45 -43.87 11.69 -38.11
N ALA A 46 -42.77 11.36 -38.80
CA ALA A 46 -42.12 10.05 -38.71
C ALA A 46 -41.91 9.63 -37.24
N PRO A 47 -41.94 8.33 -36.91
CA PRO A 47 -41.72 7.87 -35.55
C PRO A 47 -40.40 8.41 -35.03
N TYR A 48 -40.48 9.26 -34.00
CA TYR A 48 -39.31 9.78 -33.31
C TYR A 48 -38.56 8.58 -32.71
N PRO A 49 -37.26 8.39 -32.98
CA PRO A 49 -36.51 7.35 -32.29
C PRO A 49 -36.57 7.65 -30.78
N PRO A 50 -36.69 6.62 -29.92
CA PRO A 50 -36.72 6.85 -28.49
C PRO A 50 -35.45 7.58 -28.04
N PRO A 51 -35.54 8.51 -27.09
CA PRO A 51 -34.35 9.17 -26.55
C PRO A 51 -33.41 8.11 -25.96
N VAL A 52 -32.23 7.98 -26.55
CA VAL A 52 -31.15 7.13 -26.03
C VAL A 52 -30.54 7.85 -24.85
N TRP A 53 -30.99 7.52 -23.64
CA TRP A 53 -30.33 7.97 -22.43
C TRP A 53 -28.96 7.30 -22.34
N PRO A 54 -27.86 8.05 -22.11
CA PRO A 54 -26.59 7.41 -21.80
C PRO A 54 -26.79 6.56 -20.54
N ALA A 55 -26.39 5.29 -20.60
CA ALA A 55 -26.44 4.42 -19.45
C ALA A 55 -25.71 5.10 -18.27
N PRO A 56 -26.27 5.08 -17.05
CA PRO A 56 -25.58 5.63 -15.89
C PRO A 56 -24.20 4.97 -15.79
N PRO A 57 -23.13 5.73 -15.51
CA PRO A 57 -21.80 5.16 -15.42
C PRO A 57 -21.84 4.06 -14.37
N ALA A 58 -21.44 2.84 -14.77
CA ALA A 58 -21.35 1.71 -13.85
C ALA A 58 -20.57 2.17 -12.62
N LYS A 59 -21.18 2.10 -11.42
CA LYS A 59 -20.47 2.39 -10.17
C LYS A 59 -19.24 1.49 -10.13
N ARG A 60 -18.06 2.07 -10.34
CA ARG A 60 -16.77 1.40 -10.13
C ARG A 60 -16.77 0.97 -8.68
N ARG A 61 -17.02 -0.33 -8.45
CA ARG A 61 -16.85 -0.97 -7.16
C ARG A 61 -15.36 -0.85 -6.86
N THR A 62 -14.96 0.19 -6.13
CA THR A 62 -13.58 0.40 -5.74
C THR A 62 -13.22 -0.77 -4.83
N SER A 63 -12.59 -1.78 -5.43
CA SER A 63 -12.14 -2.96 -4.73
C SER A 63 -11.05 -2.50 -3.78
N ARG A 64 -11.40 -2.41 -2.48
CA ARG A 64 -10.44 -2.25 -1.37
C ARG A 64 -9.28 -3.27 -1.44
N ALA A 65 -9.41 -4.32 -2.24
CA ALA A 65 -8.38 -5.29 -2.60
C ALA A 65 -7.14 -4.67 -3.29
N LEU A 66 -7.22 -3.48 -3.88
CA LEU A 66 -6.10 -2.90 -4.63
C LEU A 66 -5.01 -2.28 -3.75
N TRP A 67 -5.27 -2.07 -2.45
CA TRP A 67 -4.30 -1.52 -1.49
C TRP A 67 -3.73 -2.56 -0.52
N ILE A 68 -4.36 -3.75 -0.40
CA ILE A 68 -3.93 -4.79 0.54
C ILE A 68 -2.75 -5.60 -0.01
N THR A 69 -2.70 -5.82 -1.32
CA THR A 69 -1.62 -6.57 -1.99
C THR A 69 -0.23 -5.94 -1.87
N PRO A 70 0.00 -4.63 -2.12
CA PRO A 70 1.33 -4.04 -1.96
C PRO A 70 1.80 -4.03 -0.50
N LEU A 71 0.88 -3.92 0.47
CA LEU A 71 1.20 -3.94 1.89
C LEU A 71 1.68 -5.34 2.34
N ALA A 72 1.00 -6.40 1.89
CA ALA A 72 1.40 -7.76 2.19
C ALA A 72 2.77 -8.11 1.58
N VAL A 73 3.01 -7.71 0.32
CA VAL A 73 4.32 -7.90 -0.33
C VAL A 73 5.41 -7.10 0.38
N GLY A 74 5.15 -5.85 0.72
CA GLY A 74 6.07 -5.01 1.48
C GLY A 74 6.42 -5.60 2.85
N ALA A 75 5.44 -6.13 3.57
CA ALA A 75 5.67 -6.79 4.86
C ALA A 75 6.53 -8.06 4.73
N VAL A 76 6.26 -8.91 3.74
CA VAL A 76 7.06 -10.12 3.48
C VAL A 76 8.51 -9.77 3.12
N LEU A 77 8.71 -8.76 2.27
CA LEU A 77 10.04 -8.28 1.91
C LEU A 77 10.79 -7.69 3.11
N LEU A 78 10.12 -6.90 3.95
CA LEU A 78 10.72 -6.34 5.17
C LEU A 78 11.10 -7.42 6.18
N VAL A 79 10.23 -8.41 6.41
CA VAL A 79 10.53 -9.53 7.32
C VAL A 79 11.68 -10.36 6.75
N GLY A 80 11.66 -10.70 5.46
CA GLY A 80 12.74 -11.43 4.81
C GLY A 80 14.08 -10.68 4.88
N TYR A 81 14.06 -9.36 4.62
CA TYR A 81 15.23 -8.51 4.73
C TYR A 81 15.76 -8.44 6.16
N ALA A 82 14.89 -8.28 7.16
CA ALA A 82 15.28 -8.24 8.57
C ALA A 82 15.91 -9.56 9.02
N VAL A 83 15.34 -10.71 8.62
CA VAL A 83 15.91 -12.04 8.91
C VAL A 83 17.26 -12.22 8.23
N PHE A 84 17.36 -11.90 6.92
CA PHE A 84 18.62 -11.98 6.19
C PHE A 84 19.71 -11.11 6.82
N PHE A 85 19.37 -9.89 7.20
CA PHE A 85 20.31 -8.95 7.82
C PHE A 85 20.72 -9.41 9.23
N ALA A 86 19.80 -9.95 10.03
CA ALA A 86 20.09 -10.51 11.34
C ALA A 86 21.03 -11.72 11.26
N VAL A 87 20.79 -12.65 10.31
CA VAL A 87 21.66 -13.81 10.09
C VAL A 87 23.04 -13.38 9.56
N SER A 88 23.08 -12.43 8.62
CA SER A 88 24.33 -11.92 8.04
C SER A 88 25.18 -11.15 9.06
N ARG A 89 24.58 -10.51 10.06
CA ARG A 89 25.35 -9.89 11.16
C ARG A 89 25.91 -10.91 12.14
N ASN A 90 25.31 -12.08 12.29
CA ASN A 90 25.77 -13.09 13.25
C ASN A 90 27.05 -13.81 12.79
N SER A 91 27.27 -13.96 11.48
CA SER A 91 28.47 -14.64 10.95
C SER A 91 29.78 -13.89 11.22
N HIS A 92 29.71 -12.58 11.49
CA HIS A 92 30.90 -11.78 11.82
C HIS A 92 31.54 -12.14 13.17
N ASN A 93 30.80 -12.77 14.07
CA ASN A 93 31.32 -13.16 15.38
C ASN A 93 31.94 -14.56 15.35
N GLU A 94 31.42 -15.48 14.54
CA GLU A 94 31.79 -16.90 14.55
C GLU A 94 33.28 -17.11 14.20
N TRP A 95 33.78 -16.44 13.16
CA TRP A 95 35.17 -16.58 12.74
C TRP A 95 36.16 -15.91 13.68
N TYR A 96 35.77 -14.79 14.30
CA TYR A 96 36.55 -14.17 15.37
C TYR A 96 36.64 -15.10 16.58
N GLN A 97 35.49 -15.67 17.00
CA GLN A 97 35.43 -16.62 18.13
C GLN A 97 36.28 -17.87 17.86
N LYS A 98 36.17 -18.43 16.65
CA LYS A 98 36.95 -19.59 16.22
C LYS A 98 38.46 -19.30 16.28
N GLY A 99 38.89 -18.12 15.85
CA GLY A 99 40.27 -17.66 16.01
C GLY A 99 40.68 -17.50 17.48
N TYR A 100 39.80 -16.93 18.30
CA TYR A 100 40.02 -16.75 19.74
C TYR A 100 40.22 -18.08 20.46
N ASP A 101 39.40 -19.09 20.17
CA ASP A 101 39.51 -20.42 20.76
C ASP A 101 40.82 -21.13 20.36
N MET A 102 41.22 -21.04 19.08
CA MET A 102 42.53 -21.53 18.62
C MET A 102 43.69 -20.85 19.36
N GLY A 103 43.60 -19.53 19.52
CA GLY A 103 44.57 -18.74 20.27
C GLY A 103 44.56 -18.98 21.78
N MET A 104 43.52 -19.60 22.35
CA MET A 104 43.46 -20.06 23.74
C MET A 104 44.01 -21.48 23.93
N GLN A 105 44.05 -22.29 22.88
CA GLN A 105 44.54 -23.66 22.95
C GLN A 105 46.03 -23.78 22.58
N SER A 106 46.62 -22.76 21.94
CA SER A 106 48.03 -22.75 21.57
C SER A 106 48.96 -22.85 22.79
N SER A 107 49.94 -23.74 22.74
CA SER A 107 50.98 -23.90 23.78
C SER A 107 52.19 -22.97 23.57
N LEU A 108 52.19 -22.19 22.48
CA LEU A 108 53.30 -21.35 22.06
C LEU A 108 53.32 -20.01 22.83
N LEU A 109 54.54 -19.56 23.13
CA LEU A 109 54.79 -18.35 23.93
C LEU A 109 54.53 -17.04 23.16
N THR A 110 54.51 -17.06 21.83
CA THR A 110 54.39 -15.88 20.98
C THR A 110 53.15 -15.93 20.09
N ALA A 111 52.40 -14.83 20.07
CA ALA A 111 51.14 -14.72 19.33
C ALA A 111 51.30 -14.96 17.82
N GLU A 112 52.40 -14.50 17.22
CA GLU A 112 52.58 -14.61 15.76
C GLU A 112 52.83 -16.05 15.29
N LEU A 113 53.64 -16.83 16.02
CA LEU A 113 53.91 -18.23 15.70
C LEU A 113 52.70 -19.12 16.01
N ALA A 114 52.01 -18.86 17.13
CA ALA A 114 50.79 -19.56 17.51
C ALA A 114 49.70 -19.43 16.44
N CYS A 115 49.46 -18.21 15.98
CA CYS A 115 48.36 -17.93 15.07
C CYS A 115 48.68 -18.31 13.63
N SER A 116 49.93 -18.15 13.16
CA SER A 116 50.32 -18.55 11.81
C SER A 116 50.27 -20.07 11.60
N VAL A 117 50.65 -20.88 12.59
CA VAL A 117 50.57 -22.34 12.52
C VAL A 117 49.12 -22.81 12.57
N ALA A 118 48.30 -22.28 13.49
CA ALA A 118 46.88 -22.64 13.58
C ALA A 118 46.10 -22.30 12.30
N VAL A 119 46.47 -21.20 11.63
CA VAL A 119 45.92 -20.76 10.35
C VAL A 119 46.31 -21.69 9.18
N LEU A 120 47.47 -22.37 9.25
CA LEU A 120 47.92 -23.28 8.19
C LEU A 120 47.26 -24.66 8.28
N GLU A 121 46.81 -25.08 9.46
CA GLU A 121 46.13 -26.36 9.66
C GLU A 121 44.65 -26.34 9.26
N THR A 122 44.04 -25.16 9.11
CA THR A 122 42.61 -25.04 8.77
C THR A 122 42.36 -25.36 7.30
N LYS A 123 41.81 -26.55 7.02
CA LYS A 123 41.48 -27.03 5.66
C LYS A 123 40.12 -26.55 5.13
N ASP A 124 39.69 -25.35 5.51
CA ASP A 124 38.33 -24.84 5.25
C ASP A 124 38.31 -23.91 4.03
N SER A 125 37.47 -24.15 3.03
CA SER A 125 37.51 -23.42 1.75
C SER A 125 37.09 -21.95 1.86
N ASN A 126 36.25 -21.62 2.85
CA ASN A 126 35.81 -20.25 3.14
C ASN A 126 36.80 -19.46 4.00
N PHE A 127 37.85 -20.13 4.47
CA PHE A 127 38.83 -19.55 5.38
C PHE A 127 39.59 -18.36 4.79
N SER A 128 39.85 -18.37 3.47
CA SER A 128 40.60 -17.32 2.79
C SER A 128 39.97 -15.93 2.94
N PHE A 129 38.64 -15.85 2.94
CA PHE A 129 37.90 -14.60 3.07
C PHE A 129 37.91 -14.07 4.51
N HIS A 130 37.94 -14.96 5.51
CA HIS A 130 37.83 -14.63 6.93
C HIS A 130 39.15 -14.74 7.70
N ARG A 131 40.26 -14.99 6.99
CA ARG A 131 41.60 -15.17 7.56
C ARG A 131 42.00 -14.01 8.49
N ARG A 132 41.67 -12.78 8.11
CA ARG A 132 41.97 -11.58 8.93
C ARG A 132 41.22 -11.57 10.27
N ASP A 133 39.97 -12.00 10.29
CA ASP A 133 39.16 -12.01 11.51
C ASP A 133 39.61 -13.13 12.46
N VAL A 134 39.97 -14.31 11.91
CA VAL A 134 40.56 -15.42 12.67
C VAL A 134 41.90 -15.01 13.28
N GLU A 135 42.79 -14.39 12.48
CA GLU A 135 44.11 -13.95 12.94
C GLU A 135 44.00 -12.91 14.05
N ARG A 136 43.04 -11.98 13.93
CA ARG A 136 42.75 -10.98 14.96
C ARG A 136 42.28 -11.66 16.27
N GLY A 137 41.30 -12.55 16.19
CA GLY A 137 40.79 -13.28 17.36
C GLY A 137 41.89 -14.09 18.08
N CYS A 138 42.74 -14.78 17.30
CA CYS A 138 43.84 -15.56 17.86
C CYS A 138 44.89 -14.68 18.56
N ARG A 139 45.27 -13.55 17.94
CA ARG A 139 46.24 -12.61 18.53
C ARG A 139 45.72 -12.03 19.84
N ASP A 140 44.44 -11.66 19.88
CA ASP A 140 43.79 -11.14 21.08
C ASP A 140 43.78 -12.17 22.24
N ALA A 141 43.48 -13.44 21.95
CA ALA A 141 43.50 -14.51 22.94
C ALA A 141 44.88 -14.74 23.54
N VAL A 142 45.94 -14.79 22.72
CA VAL A 142 47.31 -14.98 23.21
C VAL A 142 47.77 -13.78 24.05
N ASN A 143 47.50 -12.55 23.58
CA ASN A 143 47.84 -11.34 24.34
C ASN A 143 47.18 -11.33 25.72
N LYS A 144 45.91 -11.71 25.80
CA LYS A 144 45.19 -11.81 27.07
C LYS A 144 45.86 -12.82 28.02
N ARG A 145 46.27 -14.00 27.53
CA ARG A 145 46.99 -14.98 28.37
C ARG A 145 48.34 -14.46 28.85
N LEU A 146 49.04 -13.70 28.02
CA LEU A 146 50.29 -13.05 28.43
C LEU A 146 50.06 -12.00 29.52
N GLU A 147 48.97 -11.22 29.45
CA GLU A 147 48.59 -10.27 30.48
C GLU A 147 48.16 -10.95 31.79
N GLU A 148 47.38 -12.03 31.72
CA GLU A 148 46.99 -12.83 32.88
C GLU A 148 48.22 -13.45 33.57
N LYS A 149 49.16 -13.97 32.78
CA LYS A 149 50.43 -14.49 33.30
C LYS A 149 51.25 -13.39 33.97
N LYS A 150 51.39 -12.21 33.34
CA LYS A 150 52.05 -11.05 33.95
C LYS A 150 51.39 -10.62 35.25
N ARG A 151 50.05 -10.66 35.32
CA ARG A 151 49.30 -10.33 36.55
C ARG A 151 49.59 -11.33 37.67
N TYR A 152 49.71 -12.62 37.35
CA TYR A 152 50.05 -13.66 38.32
C TYR A 152 51.50 -13.58 38.79
N ASP A 153 52.43 -13.27 37.88
CA ASP A 153 53.87 -13.17 38.18
C ASP A 153 54.25 -11.84 38.87
N SER A 154 53.32 -10.89 38.99
CA SER A 154 53.55 -9.61 39.67
C SER A 154 53.43 -9.78 41.19
N PRO A 155 54.50 -9.55 41.97
CA PRO A 155 54.51 -9.72 43.43
C PRO A 155 53.67 -8.71 44.19
#